data_AF-A0A438MBI1-F1
#
_entry.id   AF-A0A438MBI1-F1
#
_cell.length_a   1.000
_cell.length_b   1.000
_cell.length_c   1.000
_cell.angle_alpha   90.00
_cell.angle_beta   90.00
_cell.angle_gamma   90.00
#
_symmetry.space_group_name_H-M   'P 1'
#
loop_
_entity.id
_entity.type
_entity.pdbx_description
1 polymer ?
#
loop_
_entity_poly.entity_id
_entity_poly.type
_entity_poly.pdbx_seq_one_letter_code
_entity_poly.pdbx_strand_id
1 'polypeptide(L)'
;MSEPTEPTGTVEEPEPVPNLPVRPPVPPMLAKPVKAMPKQDGTLFYEPKWDGFRCIVFRDGDEVYLGSRNERPFTRYFPELVEAVRAELPDRCVVDGEIVLPTGSQLDFDALQQRIHPAASRVKMLSERTPAQFIAFDLLALGDESLMEAPFAQRRARLEGIFPEKVGSVRLTPVTTSDEQAREWFETFEGAGLDGIIVKPGDQPYVPDKRTMFKVKHERTADVVVCGYREHKSGPVVGSLLLGLYGDDGRLHHVGVAASFPMARRAELVEELKPLVAELSEHPWGHWAEQAAATIGQPAAGPSRGGQRVPGAVSRWNAKKDLSFIPLRPERVMEVAYDQMEGDRFRHTAHFRRWRPDRTPESCTYEQLERPVSYNLDDILAR
;
A
#
# COMPACT_ATOMS: atom_id res chain seq x y z
N MET A 1 8.32 -40.47 -36.37
CA MET A 1 8.85 -39.21 -35.80
C MET A 1 7.79 -38.16 -36.07
N SER A 2 7.00 -37.84 -35.05
CA SER A 2 5.91 -36.88 -35.16
C SER A 2 6.29 -35.71 -34.28
N GLU A 3 6.57 -34.56 -34.89
CA GLU A 3 6.86 -33.31 -34.19
C GLU A 3 5.60 -32.87 -33.43
N PRO A 4 5.72 -32.43 -32.16
CA PRO A 4 4.60 -31.86 -31.45
C PRO A 4 4.38 -30.42 -31.91
N THR A 5 3.18 -30.14 -32.40
CA THR A 5 2.68 -28.80 -32.71
C THR A 5 2.66 -27.96 -31.43
N GLU A 6 3.42 -26.88 -31.42
CA GLU A 6 3.36 -25.85 -30.37
C GLU A 6 1.98 -25.18 -30.38
N PRO A 7 1.36 -24.94 -29.20
CA PRO A 7 0.14 -24.17 -29.13
C PRO A 7 0.46 -22.70 -29.42
N THR A 8 -0.05 -22.20 -30.55
CA THR A 8 -0.11 -20.78 -30.88
C THR A 8 -0.85 -20.04 -29.76
N GLY A 9 -0.10 -19.34 -28.90
CA GLY A 9 -0.65 -18.39 -27.96
C GLY A 9 -1.42 -17.32 -28.72
N THR A 10 -2.70 -17.14 -28.39
CA THR A 10 -3.49 -16.00 -28.83
C THR A 10 -2.79 -14.74 -28.33
N VAL A 11 -2.26 -13.95 -29.27
CA VAL A 11 -1.82 -12.58 -28.99
C VAL A 11 -3.08 -11.80 -28.65
N GLU A 12 -3.25 -11.41 -27.38
CA GLU A 12 -4.33 -10.48 -26.99
C GLU A 12 -4.16 -9.21 -27.84
N GLU A 13 -5.19 -8.86 -28.62
CA GLU A 13 -5.23 -7.58 -29.31
C GLU A 13 -5.12 -6.46 -28.26
N PRO A 14 -4.29 -5.42 -28.48
CA PRO A 14 -4.14 -4.35 -27.51
C PRO A 14 -5.48 -3.67 -27.29
N GLU A 15 -5.88 -3.51 -26.01
CA GLU A 15 -7.11 -2.79 -25.65
C GLU A 15 -7.14 -1.42 -26.36
N PRO A 16 -8.28 -1.01 -26.96
CA PRO A 16 -8.38 0.27 -27.64
C PRO A 16 -8.03 1.40 -26.67
N VAL A 17 -7.13 2.29 -27.11
CA VAL A 17 -6.61 3.40 -26.30
C VAL A 17 -7.40 4.67 -26.62
N PRO A 18 -8.03 5.32 -25.61
CA PRO A 18 -8.79 6.56 -25.80
C PRO A 18 -8.02 7.66 -26.54
N ASN A 19 -8.66 8.36 -27.49
CA ASN A 19 -8.05 9.43 -28.27
C ASN A 19 -8.21 10.78 -27.57
N LEU A 20 -7.42 10.97 -26.53
CA LEU A 20 -7.42 12.17 -25.68
C LEU A 20 -6.15 13.02 -25.89
N PRO A 21 -6.17 14.31 -25.51
CA PRO A 21 -4.97 15.16 -25.54
C PRO A 21 -3.88 14.67 -24.57
N VAL A 22 -4.24 13.83 -23.60
CA VAL A 22 -3.31 13.09 -22.73
C VAL A 22 -3.63 11.59 -22.88
N ARG A 23 -2.67 10.81 -23.39
CA ARG A 23 -2.87 9.39 -23.72
C ARG A 23 -2.14 8.47 -22.74
N PRO A 24 -2.69 7.28 -22.41
CA PRO A 24 -1.96 6.32 -21.63
C PRO A 24 -0.79 5.70 -22.43
N PRO A 25 0.26 5.22 -21.76
CA PRO A 25 0.47 5.30 -20.31
C PRO A 25 0.97 6.69 -19.88
N VAL A 26 0.41 7.21 -18.79
CA VAL A 26 0.96 8.37 -18.07
C VAL A 26 1.51 7.88 -16.74
N PRO A 27 2.82 7.99 -16.48
CA PRO A 27 3.37 7.72 -15.16
C PRO A 27 2.80 8.71 -14.13
N PRO A 28 2.35 8.26 -12.94
CA PRO A 28 1.85 9.17 -11.93
C PRO A 28 2.93 10.13 -11.43
N MET A 29 2.55 11.38 -11.16
CA MET A 29 3.37 12.33 -10.38
C MET A 29 3.50 11.83 -8.94
N LEU A 30 4.69 11.98 -8.34
CA LEU A 30 5.06 11.33 -7.09
C LEU A 30 5.28 12.32 -5.94
N ALA A 31 5.27 11.80 -4.72
CA ALA A 31 5.57 12.56 -3.50
C ALA A 31 6.91 12.14 -2.85
N LYS A 32 7.61 13.12 -2.28
CA LYS A 32 8.77 12.91 -1.39
C LYS A 32 8.29 12.73 0.06
N PRO A 33 8.80 11.74 0.81
CA PRO A 33 8.52 11.66 2.24
C PRO A 33 9.14 12.83 2.98
N VAL A 34 8.39 13.46 3.88
CA VAL A 34 8.86 14.50 4.80
C VAL A 34 8.43 14.16 6.23
N LYS A 35 9.23 14.57 7.23
CA LYS A 35 8.98 14.26 8.64
C LYS A 35 7.91 15.14 9.29
N ALA A 36 7.79 16.37 8.81
CA ALA A 36 6.83 17.34 9.31
C ALA A 36 6.08 17.92 8.13
N MET A 37 4.82 18.30 8.37
CA MET A 37 4.03 19.02 7.40
C MET A 37 4.76 20.34 7.03
N PRO A 38 5.04 20.58 5.74
CA PRO A 38 5.51 21.88 5.29
C PRO A 38 4.54 22.95 5.79
N LYS A 39 5.08 24.06 6.30
CA LYS A 39 4.24 25.17 6.76
C LYS A 39 3.58 25.83 5.56
N GLN A 40 2.32 26.20 5.71
CA GLN A 40 1.62 26.99 4.69
C GLN A 40 2.39 28.29 4.38
N ASP A 41 2.54 28.58 3.10
CA ASP A 41 3.11 29.83 2.56
C ASP A 41 2.10 30.62 1.70
N GLY A 42 0.85 30.16 1.66
CA GLY A 42 -0.25 30.69 0.85
C GLY A 42 -0.43 29.95 -0.48
N THR A 43 0.45 29.01 -0.82
CA THR A 43 0.42 28.30 -2.10
C THR A 43 0.15 26.80 -1.97
N LEU A 44 0.19 26.24 -0.75
CA LEU A 44 0.09 24.80 -0.53
C LEU A 44 -1.35 24.35 -0.40
N PHE A 45 -1.63 23.18 -0.97
CA PHE A 45 -2.88 22.45 -0.83
C PHE A 45 -2.61 21.14 -0.08
N TYR A 46 -3.46 20.85 0.90
CA TYR A 46 -3.40 19.64 1.72
C TYR A 46 -4.57 18.73 1.37
N GLU A 47 -4.28 17.46 1.15
CA GLU A 47 -5.28 16.42 0.89
C GLU A 47 -5.02 15.22 1.80
N PRO A 48 -6.06 14.47 2.22
CA PRO A 48 -5.85 13.18 2.86
C PRO A 48 -5.04 12.24 1.97
N LYS A 49 -4.14 11.47 2.60
CA LYS A 49 -3.43 10.41 1.89
C LYS A 49 -4.30 9.16 1.87
N TRP A 50 -4.94 8.94 0.73
CA TRP A 50 -5.71 7.75 0.43
C TRP A 50 -4.84 6.49 0.37
N ASP A 51 -5.41 5.39 0.85
CA ASP A 51 -4.75 4.09 0.89
C ASP A 51 -5.46 3.11 -0.05
N GLY A 52 -4.85 2.86 -1.20
CA GLY A 52 -5.47 2.10 -2.27
C GLY A 52 -4.53 1.80 -3.43
N PHE A 53 -5.12 1.70 -4.63
CA PHE A 53 -4.37 1.61 -5.88
C PHE A 53 -4.45 2.91 -6.67
N ARG A 54 -3.32 3.60 -6.82
CA ARG A 54 -3.18 4.73 -7.73
C ARG A 54 -3.64 4.36 -9.14
N CYS A 55 -4.62 5.10 -9.66
CA CYS A 55 -5.24 4.86 -10.96
C CYS A 55 -5.43 6.18 -11.72
N ILE A 56 -5.00 6.22 -12.98
CA ILE A 56 -5.34 7.32 -13.89
C ILE A 56 -6.45 6.83 -14.81
N VAL A 57 -7.61 7.46 -14.71
CA VAL A 57 -8.78 7.20 -15.54
C VAL A 57 -8.65 7.99 -16.84
N PHE A 58 -8.85 7.32 -17.96
CA PHE A 58 -8.97 7.92 -19.28
C PHE A 58 -10.35 7.56 -19.82
N ARG A 59 -11.18 8.56 -20.09
CA ARG A 59 -12.51 8.37 -20.68
C ARG A 59 -12.63 9.16 -21.97
N ASP A 60 -13.08 8.49 -23.04
CA ASP A 60 -13.42 9.07 -24.34
C ASP A 60 -14.74 8.45 -24.83
N GLY A 61 -15.85 9.13 -24.56
CA GLY A 61 -17.20 8.60 -24.71
C GLY A 61 -17.43 7.38 -23.81
N ASP A 62 -17.78 6.26 -24.45
CA ASP A 62 -17.99 4.96 -23.78
C ASP A 62 -16.67 4.19 -23.56
N GLU A 63 -15.57 4.62 -24.15
CA GLU A 63 -14.26 3.98 -23.95
C GLU A 63 -13.66 4.45 -22.63
N VAL A 64 -13.45 3.51 -21.71
CA VAL A 64 -12.84 3.77 -20.40
C VAL A 64 -11.63 2.88 -20.22
N TYR A 65 -10.50 3.51 -19.91
CA TYR A 65 -9.26 2.84 -19.60
C TYR A 65 -8.79 3.25 -18.20
N LEU A 66 -8.57 2.26 -17.33
CA LEU A 66 -8.06 2.46 -15.98
C LEU A 66 -6.56 2.13 -15.96
N GLY A 67 -5.73 3.17 -16.03
CA GLY A 67 -4.27 3.02 -16.04
C GLY A 67 -3.72 2.73 -14.64
N SER A 68 -2.91 1.67 -14.50
CA SER A 68 -2.16 1.41 -13.28
C SER A 68 -0.76 2.03 -13.34
N ARG A 69 -0.08 2.06 -12.18
CA ARG A 69 1.30 2.51 -12.07
C ARG A 69 2.33 1.58 -12.74
N ASN A 70 2.10 0.26 -12.76
CA ASN A 70 3.11 -0.75 -13.10
C ASN A 70 2.59 -1.76 -14.16
N GLU A 71 2.32 -1.27 -15.36
CA GLU A 71 2.27 -2.03 -16.62
C GLU A 71 0.99 -2.81 -16.95
N ARG A 72 0.11 -3.17 -16.01
CA ARG A 72 -1.18 -3.81 -16.35
C ARG A 72 -2.39 -2.91 -16.09
N PRO A 73 -3.27 -2.69 -17.08
CA PRO A 73 -4.50 -1.91 -16.87
C PRO A 73 -5.37 -2.50 -15.76
N PHE A 74 -6.01 -1.63 -15.00
CA PHE A 74 -7.01 -2.00 -13.99
C PHE A 74 -8.39 -2.28 -14.59
N THR A 75 -8.63 -1.92 -15.84
CA THR A 75 -9.95 -1.96 -16.52
C THR A 75 -10.68 -3.29 -16.29
N ARG A 76 -10.02 -4.42 -16.58
CA ARG A 76 -10.62 -5.75 -16.42
C ARG A 76 -10.86 -6.22 -14.98
N TYR A 77 -10.31 -5.54 -13.98
CA TYR A 77 -10.38 -5.93 -12.56
C TYR A 77 -11.47 -5.18 -11.80
N PHE A 78 -11.91 -4.03 -12.33
CA PHE A 78 -12.89 -3.15 -11.70
C PHE A 78 -13.99 -2.77 -12.69
N PRO A 79 -14.77 -3.74 -13.20
CA PRO A 79 -15.84 -3.47 -14.14
C PRO A 79 -16.89 -2.51 -13.56
N GLU A 80 -17.13 -2.54 -12.24
CA GLU A 80 -18.03 -1.60 -11.60
C GLU A 80 -17.54 -0.14 -11.67
N LEU A 81 -16.22 0.08 -11.65
CA LEU A 81 -15.65 1.41 -11.79
C LEU A 81 -15.67 1.90 -13.23
N VAL A 82 -15.58 0.98 -14.20
CA VAL A 82 -15.78 1.34 -15.62
C VAL A 82 -17.18 1.91 -15.83
N GLU A 83 -18.21 1.22 -15.33
CA GLU A 83 -19.60 1.70 -15.41
C GLU A 83 -19.81 3.00 -14.62
N ALA A 84 -19.27 3.10 -13.41
CA ALA A 84 -19.36 4.33 -12.61
C ALA A 84 -18.67 5.51 -13.30
N VAL A 85 -17.48 5.31 -13.87
CA VAL A 85 -16.77 6.35 -14.64
C VAL A 85 -17.60 6.82 -15.82
N ARG A 86 -18.27 5.93 -16.57
CA ARG A 86 -19.18 6.29 -17.66
C ARG A 86 -20.41 7.08 -17.19
N ALA A 87 -20.94 6.74 -16.02
CA ALA A 87 -22.13 7.38 -15.50
C ALA A 87 -21.85 8.74 -14.82
N GLU A 88 -20.69 8.89 -14.19
CA GLU A 88 -20.43 9.96 -13.22
C GLU A 88 -19.43 11.03 -13.68
N LEU A 89 -18.54 10.74 -14.63
CA LEU A 89 -17.57 11.72 -15.15
C LEU A 89 -18.05 12.37 -16.46
N PRO A 90 -17.37 13.43 -16.96
CA PRO A 90 -17.58 13.94 -18.32
C PRO A 90 -17.18 12.93 -19.40
N ASP A 91 -17.78 13.05 -20.59
CA ASP A 91 -17.51 12.13 -21.71
C ASP A 91 -16.05 12.09 -22.14
N ARG A 92 -15.31 13.19 -21.99
CA ARG A 92 -13.90 13.27 -22.40
C ARG A 92 -13.07 13.89 -21.30
N CYS A 93 -12.35 13.07 -20.54
CA CYS A 93 -11.52 13.52 -19.43
C CYS A 93 -10.39 12.55 -19.08
N VAL A 94 -9.34 13.08 -18.45
CA VAL A 94 -8.29 12.28 -17.80
C VAL A 94 -8.16 12.70 -16.35
N VAL A 95 -8.42 11.78 -15.42
CA VAL A 95 -8.50 12.04 -13.98
C VAL A 95 -7.52 11.14 -13.23
N ASP A 96 -6.67 11.72 -12.38
CA ASP A 96 -5.77 10.98 -11.50
C ASP A 96 -6.44 10.82 -10.13
N GLY A 97 -6.42 9.59 -9.61
CA GLY A 97 -7.12 9.23 -8.38
C GLY A 97 -6.60 7.96 -7.73
N GLU A 98 -7.28 7.53 -6.67
CA GLU A 98 -6.99 6.31 -5.93
C GLU A 98 -8.22 5.39 -5.97
N ILE A 99 -8.05 4.14 -6.38
CA ILE A 99 -9.07 3.11 -6.18
C ILE A 99 -8.98 2.63 -4.74
N VAL A 100 -10.08 2.71 -4.01
CA VAL A 100 -10.19 2.32 -2.61
C VAL A 100 -11.33 1.30 -2.42
N LEU A 101 -11.27 0.52 -1.35
CA LEU A 101 -12.34 -0.43 -1.00
C LEU A 101 -12.83 -0.14 0.42
N PRO A 102 -13.97 0.53 0.58
CA PRO A 102 -14.54 0.75 1.91
C PRO A 102 -15.13 -0.55 2.47
N THR A 103 -14.88 -0.83 3.75
CA THR A 103 -15.50 -1.90 4.53
C THR A 103 -15.97 -1.32 5.87
N GLY A 104 -17.28 -1.14 6.01
CA GLY A 104 -17.84 -0.38 7.13
C GLY A 104 -17.36 1.08 7.06
N SER A 105 -16.72 1.55 8.13
CA SER A 105 -16.23 2.92 8.23
C SER A 105 -14.75 3.12 7.82
N GLN A 106 -14.07 2.06 7.35
CA GLN A 106 -12.63 2.07 7.08
C GLN A 106 -12.31 1.62 5.65
N LEU A 107 -11.12 1.97 5.18
CA LEU A 107 -10.55 1.39 3.95
C LEU A 107 -9.92 0.02 4.23
N ASP A 108 -10.29 -0.98 3.43
CA ASP A 108 -9.76 -2.33 3.50
C ASP A 108 -8.87 -2.61 2.28
N PHE A 109 -7.59 -2.26 2.42
CA PHE A 109 -6.59 -2.48 1.40
C PHE A 109 -6.33 -3.97 1.12
N ASP A 110 -6.46 -4.84 2.12
CA ASP A 110 -6.21 -6.27 1.94
C ASP A 110 -7.28 -6.93 1.08
N ALA A 111 -8.54 -6.58 1.32
CA ALA A 111 -9.64 -6.97 0.46
C ALA A 111 -9.50 -6.35 -0.93
N LEU A 112 -9.04 -5.10 -1.04
CA LEU A 112 -8.72 -4.48 -2.33
C LEU A 112 -7.64 -5.27 -3.10
N GLN A 113 -6.58 -5.77 -2.44
CA GLN A 113 -5.60 -6.65 -3.08
C GLN A 113 -6.18 -7.97 -3.58
N GLN A 114 -7.25 -8.47 -2.94
CA GLN A 114 -7.95 -9.67 -3.43
C GLN A 114 -8.72 -9.43 -4.74
N ARG A 115 -8.99 -8.17 -5.11
CA ARG A 115 -9.67 -7.80 -6.37
C ARG A 115 -8.82 -8.09 -7.60
N ILE A 116 -7.49 -8.05 -7.49
CA ILE A 116 -6.58 -8.39 -8.59
C ILE A 116 -6.51 -9.92 -8.73
N HIS A 117 -7.51 -10.49 -9.41
CA HIS A 117 -7.68 -11.93 -9.57
C HIS A 117 -7.57 -12.37 -11.04
N PRO A 118 -6.96 -13.55 -11.34
CA PRO A 118 -6.91 -14.08 -12.70
C PRO A 118 -8.27 -14.50 -13.25
N ALA A 119 -9.10 -15.17 -12.45
CA ALA A 119 -10.41 -15.66 -12.88
C ALA A 119 -11.45 -14.53 -12.98
N ALA A 120 -11.98 -14.28 -14.18
CA ALA A 120 -12.99 -13.25 -14.46
C ALA A 120 -14.29 -13.44 -13.66
N SER A 121 -14.73 -14.69 -13.43
CA SER A 121 -15.90 -14.99 -12.60
C SER A 121 -15.75 -14.51 -11.15
N ARG A 122 -14.54 -14.63 -10.59
CA ARG A 122 -14.24 -14.13 -9.24
C ARG A 122 -14.21 -12.61 -9.21
N VAL A 123 -13.67 -11.97 -10.24
CA VAL A 123 -13.69 -10.51 -10.39
C VAL A 123 -15.14 -10.00 -10.40
N LYS A 124 -15.99 -10.55 -11.28
CA LYS A 124 -17.41 -10.18 -11.40
C LYS A 124 -18.17 -10.34 -10.08
N MET A 125 -17.98 -11.47 -9.40
CA MET A 125 -18.65 -11.69 -8.12
C MET A 125 -18.17 -10.72 -7.03
N LEU A 126 -16.88 -10.37 -7.00
CA LEU A 126 -16.35 -9.40 -6.03
C LEU A 126 -16.79 -7.96 -6.35
N SER A 127 -16.90 -7.59 -7.63
CA SER A 127 -17.40 -6.26 -8.04
C SER A 127 -18.85 -6.04 -7.62
N GLU A 128 -19.67 -7.08 -7.62
CA GLU A 128 -21.08 -7.01 -7.20
C GLU A 128 -21.23 -7.00 -5.67
N ARG A 129 -20.40 -7.74 -4.93
CA ARG A 129 -20.54 -7.91 -3.48
C ARG A 129 -19.85 -6.83 -2.66
N THR A 130 -18.70 -6.34 -3.13
CA THR A 130 -17.84 -5.38 -2.42
C THR A 130 -17.30 -4.40 -3.46
N PRO A 131 -18.14 -3.52 -4.01
CA PRO A 131 -17.74 -2.59 -5.07
C PRO A 131 -16.65 -1.64 -4.57
N ALA A 132 -15.62 -1.43 -5.40
CA ALA A 132 -14.59 -0.43 -5.12
C ALA A 132 -15.13 0.99 -5.40
N GLN A 133 -14.46 1.99 -4.86
CA GLN A 133 -14.69 3.41 -5.14
C GLN A 133 -13.43 4.03 -5.75
N PHE A 134 -13.60 5.11 -6.51
CA PHE A 134 -12.51 5.90 -7.07
C PHE A 134 -12.52 7.29 -6.45
N ILE A 135 -11.43 7.67 -5.79
CA ILE A 135 -11.25 8.99 -5.19
C ILE A 135 -10.35 9.84 -6.09
N ALA A 136 -10.94 10.81 -6.78
CA ALA A 136 -10.24 11.73 -7.67
C ALA A 136 -9.53 12.84 -6.89
N PHE A 137 -8.32 13.20 -7.32
CA PHE A 137 -7.56 14.29 -6.69
C PHE A 137 -6.76 15.17 -7.69
N ASP A 138 -6.75 14.86 -8.99
CA ASP A 138 -6.16 15.74 -10.01
C ASP A 138 -6.86 15.55 -11.38
N LEU A 139 -6.82 16.57 -12.23
CA LEU A 139 -7.42 16.58 -13.57
C LEU A 139 -6.34 16.90 -14.61
N LEU A 140 -6.07 15.94 -15.50
CA LEU A 140 -4.98 16.04 -16.50
C LEU A 140 -5.46 16.49 -17.87
N ALA A 141 -6.74 16.27 -18.18
CA ALA A 141 -7.39 16.73 -19.41
C ALA A 141 -8.91 16.83 -19.25
N LEU A 142 -9.53 17.75 -19.99
CA LEU A 142 -10.98 17.91 -20.08
C LEU A 142 -11.37 18.34 -21.49
N GLY A 143 -12.24 17.58 -22.15
CA GLY A 143 -12.52 17.74 -23.57
C GLY A 143 -11.25 17.56 -24.40
N ASP A 144 -10.96 18.54 -25.27
CA ASP A 144 -9.75 18.57 -26.10
C ASP A 144 -8.58 19.33 -25.46
N GLU A 145 -8.73 19.82 -24.22
CA GLU A 145 -7.72 20.58 -23.51
C GLU A 145 -6.83 19.67 -22.65
N SER A 146 -5.50 19.77 -22.82
CA SER A 146 -4.54 19.22 -21.87
C SER A 146 -4.31 20.21 -20.74
N LEU A 147 -4.38 19.73 -19.49
CA LEU A 147 -4.15 20.53 -18.28
C LEU A 147 -2.80 20.24 -17.63
N MET A 148 -1.94 19.42 -18.24
CA MET A 148 -0.66 18.99 -17.67
C MET A 148 0.25 20.15 -17.30
N GLU A 149 0.30 21.20 -18.14
CA GLU A 149 1.12 22.40 -17.91
C GLU A 149 0.43 23.44 -17.01
N ALA A 150 -0.88 23.28 -16.73
CA ALA A 150 -1.60 24.20 -15.87
C ALA A 150 -1.19 24.01 -14.40
N PRO A 151 -1.07 25.07 -13.58
CA PRO A 151 -0.82 24.96 -12.15
C PRO A 151 -1.85 24.10 -11.41
N PHE A 152 -1.44 23.39 -10.36
CA PHE A 152 -2.33 22.51 -9.60
C PHE A 152 -3.59 23.23 -9.08
N ALA A 153 -3.48 24.48 -8.64
CA ALA A 153 -4.65 25.26 -8.19
C ALA A 153 -5.73 25.39 -9.29
N GLN A 154 -5.32 25.56 -10.55
CA GLN A 154 -6.24 25.63 -11.68
C GLN A 154 -6.83 24.25 -12.00
N ARG A 155 -6.00 23.20 -12.02
CA ARG A 155 -6.46 21.83 -12.25
C ARG A 155 -7.46 21.39 -11.19
N ARG A 156 -7.21 21.74 -9.92
CA ARG A 156 -8.10 21.46 -8.79
C ARG A 156 -9.45 22.16 -8.92
N ALA A 157 -9.47 23.45 -9.25
CA ALA A 157 -10.73 24.17 -9.47
C ALA A 157 -11.53 23.60 -10.66
N ARG A 158 -10.84 23.18 -11.74
CA ARG A 158 -11.48 22.50 -12.88
C ARG A 158 -11.99 21.11 -12.51
N LEU A 159 -11.27 20.38 -11.66
CA LEU A 159 -11.70 19.10 -11.11
C LEU A 159 -12.97 19.26 -10.27
N GLU A 160 -13.02 20.23 -9.35
CA GLU A 160 -14.22 20.53 -8.56
C GLU A 160 -15.43 20.82 -9.45
N GLY A 161 -15.23 21.58 -10.53
CA GLY A 161 -16.31 21.92 -11.47
C GLY A 161 -16.92 20.74 -12.23
N ILE A 162 -16.28 19.56 -12.27
CA ILE A 162 -16.83 18.37 -12.94
C ILE A 162 -17.51 17.38 -11.98
N PHE A 163 -17.45 17.60 -10.66
CA PHE A 163 -18.13 16.75 -9.67
C PHE A 163 -19.43 17.40 -9.20
N PRO A 164 -20.61 16.78 -9.49
CA PRO A 164 -21.87 17.22 -8.91
C PRO A 164 -21.98 16.82 -7.43
N GLU A 165 -22.92 17.41 -6.67
CA GLU A 165 -23.23 17.04 -5.27
C GLU A 165 -23.71 15.59 -5.06
N LYS A 166 -23.75 14.75 -6.11
CA LYS A 166 -24.29 13.40 -6.03
C LYS A 166 -23.34 12.46 -5.32
N VAL A 167 -23.92 11.60 -4.49
CA VAL A 167 -23.24 10.43 -3.90
C VAL A 167 -23.14 9.35 -4.97
N GLY A 168 -21.92 9.00 -5.37
CA GLY A 168 -21.61 7.97 -6.37
C GLY A 168 -20.37 7.14 -6.01
N SER A 169 -19.92 6.29 -6.94
CA SER A 169 -18.70 5.48 -6.74
C SER A 169 -17.43 6.25 -7.12
N VAL A 170 -17.57 7.36 -7.86
CA VAL A 170 -16.51 8.31 -8.18
C VAL A 170 -16.68 9.52 -7.28
N ARG A 171 -15.71 9.75 -6.39
CA ARG A 171 -15.75 10.78 -5.35
C ARG A 171 -14.58 11.73 -5.49
N LEU A 172 -14.77 12.97 -5.08
CA LEU A 172 -13.73 13.98 -5.03
C LEU A 172 -13.06 13.96 -3.65
N THR A 173 -11.73 13.97 -3.60
CA THR A 173 -11.05 14.18 -2.31
C THR A 173 -11.33 15.59 -1.77
N PRO A 174 -11.53 15.75 -0.46
CA PRO A 174 -11.48 17.09 0.15
C PRO A 174 -10.07 17.65 0.03
N VAL A 175 -9.98 18.98 0.00
CA VAL A 175 -8.73 19.73 -0.06
C VAL A 175 -8.82 20.96 0.84
N THR A 176 -7.74 21.33 1.51
CA THR A 176 -7.68 22.53 2.34
C THR A 176 -6.39 23.30 2.13
N THR A 177 -6.45 24.62 2.30
CA THR A 177 -5.27 25.48 2.41
C THR A 177 -5.01 25.89 3.87
N SER A 178 -5.84 25.42 4.82
CA SER A 178 -5.68 25.69 6.25
C SER A 178 -4.72 24.69 6.90
N ASP A 179 -3.66 25.22 7.50
CA ASP A 179 -2.68 24.49 8.30
C ASP A 179 -3.33 23.81 9.52
N GLU A 180 -4.36 24.43 10.11
CA GLU A 180 -5.10 23.90 11.26
C GLU A 180 -5.97 22.71 10.84
N GLN A 181 -6.73 22.86 9.76
CA GLN A 181 -7.58 21.79 9.25
C GLN A 181 -6.76 20.60 8.74
N ALA A 182 -5.61 20.85 8.11
CA ALA A 182 -4.70 19.78 7.70
C ALA A 182 -4.12 19.01 8.90
N ARG A 183 -3.86 19.68 10.04
CA ARG A 183 -3.47 19.02 11.30
C ARG A 183 -4.62 18.20 11.87
N GLU A 184 -5.84 18.74 11.91
CA GLU A 184 -7.05 18.00 12.31
C GLU A 184 -7.20 16.73 11.49
N TRP A 185 -7.09 16.82 10.15
CA TRP A 185 -7.18 15.65 9.26
C TRP A 185 -6.06 14.64 9.52
N PHE A 186 -4.83 15.11 9.72
CA PHE A 186 -3.69 14.25 10.03
C PHE A 186 -3.95 13.44 11.32
N GLU A 187 -4.47 14.06 12.38
CA GLU A 187 -4.75 13.40 13.66
C GLU A 187 -5.99 12.51 13.63
N THR A 188 -7.07 12.95 12.96
CA THR A 188 -8.40 12.30 13.06
C THR A 188 -8.63 11.22 12.01
N PHE A 189 -8.12 11.38 10.79
CA PHE A 189 -8.47 10.48 9.69
C PHE A 189 -7.69 9.16 9.70
N GLU A 190 -6.70 9.05 10.59
CA GLU A 190 -5.97 7.80 10.77
C GLU A 190 -6.91 6.63 11.11
N GLY A 191 -7.96 6.92 11.88
CA GLY A 191 -9.01 5.98 12.23
C GLY A 191 -9.81 5.40 11.06
N ALA A 192 -9.87 6.12 9.93
CA ALA A 192 -10.57 5.69 8.72
C ALA A 192 -9.68 4.89 7.77
N GLY A 193 -8.41 4.65 8.13
CA GLY A 193 -7.42 3.97 7.31
C GLY A 193 -6.58 4.90 6.44
N LEU A 194 -6.68 6.23 6.61
CA LEU A 194 -5.84 7.20 5.91
C LEU A 194 -4.49 7.34 6.61
N ASP A 195 -3.38 7.17 5.89
CA ASP A 195 -2.04 7.04 6.50
C ASP A 195 -1.24 8.36 6.51
N GLY A 196 -1.92 9.50 6.33
CA GLY A 196 -1.33 10.82 6.46
C GLY A 196 -1.91 11.87 5.52
N ILE A 197 -1.08 12.82 5.11
CA ILE A 197 -1.44 13.97 4.27
C ILE A 197 -0.53 14.06 3.04
N ILE A 198 -1.10 14.37 1.89
CA ILE A 198 -0.38 14.81 0.69
C ILE A 198 -0.40 16.33 0.64
N VAL A 199 0.76 16.92 0.38
CA VAL A 199 0.95 18.36 0.27
C VAL A 199 1.38 18.67 -1.16
N LYS A 200 0.62 19.52 -1.83
CA LYS A 200 0.82 19.88 -3.23
C LYS A 200 1.09 21.39 -3.35
N PRO A 201 2.22 21.81 -3.92
CA PRO A 201 2.40 23.20 -4.33
C PRO A 201 1.39 23.56 -5.42
N GLY A 202 0.60 24.62 -5.19
CA GLY A 202 -0.50 25.02 -6.06
C GLY A 202 -0.07 25.63 -7.39
N ASP A 203 1.16 26.13 -7.47
CA ASP A 203 1.74 26.81 -8.63
C ASP A 203 2.45 25.86 -9.62
N GLN A 204 2.56 24.57 -9.29
CA GLN A 204 3.31 23.60 -10.09
C GLN A 204 2.45 22.89 -11.15
N PRO A 205 3.02 22.62 -12.34
CA PRO A 205 2.38 21.76 -13.34
C PRO A 205 2.34 20.29 -12.89
N TYR A 206 1.61 19.45 -13.61
CA TYR A 206 1.65 18.00 -13.42
C TYR A 206 2.89 17.45 -14.13
N VAL A 207 3.80 16.84 -13.37
CA VAL A 207 5.07 16.34 -13.93
C VAL A 207 5.18 14.83 -13.72
N PRO A 208 4.88 14.01 -14.75
CA PRO A 208 4.92 12.55 -14.68
C PRO A 208 6.24 12.01 -14.13
N ASP A 209 6.14 10.99 -13.27
CA ASP A 209 7.28 10.29 -12.64
C ASP A 209 8.28 11.18 -11.87
N LYS A 210 7.94 12.45 -11.62
CA LYS A 210 8.74 13.34 -10.79
C LYS A 210 8.17 13.44 -9.39
N ARG A 211 9.08 13.47 -8.42
CA ARG A 211 8.75 13.70 -7.01
C ARG A 211 8.77 15.20 -6.74
N THR A 212 7.61 15.82 -6.76
CA THR A 212 7.45 17.28 -6.59
C THR A 212 6.40 17.63 -5.54
N MET A 213 5.54 16.67 -5.19
CA MET A 213 4.66 16.74 -4.01
C MET A 213 5.38 16.25 -2.75
N PHE A 214 4.77 16.46 -1.59
CA PHE A 214 5.25 15.93 -0.32
C PHE A 214 4.21 15.00 0.30
N LYS A 215 4.67 13.96 0.99
CA LYS A 215 3.82 13.08 1.80
C LYS A 215 4.30 13.11 3.23
N VAL A 216 3.38 13.44 4.12
CA VAL A 216 3.56 13.39 5.58
C VAL A 216 2.80 12.16 6.04
N LYS A 217 3.46 11.28 6.81
CA LYS A 217 2.84 10.10 7.39
C LYS A 217 3.02 10.13 8.90
N HIS A 218 2.14 9.45 9.62
CA HIS A 218 2.42 9.09 11.01
C HIS A 218 3.68 8.25 11.07
N GLU A 219 4.60 8.65 11.94
CA GLU A 219 5.79 7.86 12.25
C GLU A 219 5.56 7.24 13.62
N ARG A 220 5.28 5.94 13.62
CA ARG A 220 5.18 5.15 14.85
C ARG A 220 6.46 4.37 15.08
N THR A 221 6.77 4.15 16.34
CA THR A 221 7.87 3.26 16.72
C THR A 221 7.37 2.15 17.62
N ALA A 222 7.95 0.97 17.46
CA ALA A 222 7.77 -0.15 18.38
C ALA A 222 9.12 -0.74 18.73
N ASP A 223 9.28 -1.11 19.99
CA ASP A 223 10.33 -2.00 20.46
C ASP A 223 9.94 -3.44 20.13
N VAL A 224 10.80 -4.12 19.37
CA VAL A 224 10.56 -5.47 18.86
C VAL A 224 11.76 -6.37 19.14
N VAL A 225 11.47 -7.65 19.32
CA VAL A 225 12.49 -8.68 19.50
C VAL A 225 13.03 -9.11 18.13
N VAL A 226 14.35 -9.21 18.00
CA VAL A 226 15.00 -9.76 16.80
C VAL A 226 15.11 -11.26 16.96
N CYS A 227 14.40 -11.99 16.11
CA CYS A 227 14.23 -13.44 16.25
C CYS A 227 14.95 -14.24 15.15
N GLY A 228 15.53 -13.56 14.17
CA GLY A 228 16.13 -14.20 13.02
C GLY A 228 16.52 -13.23 11.94
N TYR A 229 17.18 -13.73 10.90
CA TYR A 229 17.36 -12.98 9.66
C TYR A 229 17.30 -13.86 8.42
N ARG A 230 16.91 -13.26 7.30
CA ARG A 230 17.06 -13.87 5.96
C ARG A 230 18.29 -13.30 5.29
N GLU A 231 18.98 -14.12 4.51
CA GLU A 231 20.09 -13.65 3.69
C GLU A 231 19.60 -12.80 2.52
N HIS A 232 20.45 -11.89 2.06
CA HIS A 232 20.21 -11.10 0.86
C HIS A 232 20.55 -11.93 -0.39
N LYS A 233 19.86 -11.66 -1.50
CA LYS A 233 20.11 -12.35 -2.79
C LYS A 233 21.55 -12.25 -3.33
N SER A 234 22.39 -11.39 -2.76
CA SER A 234 23.76 -11.10 -3.26
C SER A 234 24.87 -11.81 -2.48
N GLY A 235 24.55 -12.68 -1.53
CA GLY A 235 25.54 -13.40 -0.72
C GLY A 235 25.17 -13.46 0.76
N PRO A 236 26.05 -14.00 1.61
CA PRO A 236 25.77 -14.27 3.02
C PRO A 236 25.83 -12.99 3.86
N VAL A 237 24.92 -12.05 3.56
CA VAL A 237 24.73 -10.80 4.28
C VAL A 237 23.25 -10.67 4.66
N VAL A 238 22.95 -9.89 5.69
CA VAL A 238 21.56 -9.73 6.14
C VAL A 238 20.71 -9.09 5.03
N GLY A 239 19.69 -9.82 4.59
CA GLY A 239 18.60 -9.37 3.71
C GLY A 239 17.53 -8.60 4.49
N SER A 240 17.03 -9.23 5.55
CA SER A 240 16.01 -8.68 6.44
C SER A 240 16.06 -9.33 7.81
N LEU A 241 15.79 -8.59 8.88
CA LEU A 241 15.64 -9.10 10.24
C LEU A 241 14.18 -9.47 10.48
N LEU A 242 13.91 -10.62 11.11
CA LEU A 242 12.57 -11.06 11.51
C LEU A 242 12.24 -10.48 12.90
N LEU A 243 11.01 -9.97 13.03
CA LEU A 243 10.56 -9.20 14.18
C LEU A 243 9.51 -9.96 14.98
N GLY A 244 9.61 -9.90 16.31
CA GLY A 244 8.68 -10.50 17.23
C GLY A 244 8.10 -9.53 18.26
N LEU A 245 6.84 -9.75 18.65
CA LEU A 245 6.21 -9.17 19.83
C LEU A 245 5.59 -10.26 20.69
N TYR A 246 5.60 -10.09 22.00
CA TYR A 246 4.92 -10.99 22.92
C TYR A 246 3.42 -10.66 22.97
N GLY A 247 2.59 -11.69 22.81
CA GLY A 247 1.15 -11.62 23.07
C GLY A 247 0.82 -11.78 24.55
N ASP A 248 -0.43 -11.51 24.91
CA ASP A 248 -0.95 -11.68 26.28
C ASP A 248 -0.91 -13.15 26.74
N ASP A 249 -0.82 -14.09 25.79
CA ASP A 249 -0.61 -15.52 26.03
C ASP A 249 0.84 -15.91 26.32
N GLY A 250 1.75 -14.92 26.38
CA GLY A 250 3.18 -15.09 26.61
C GLY A 250 3.94 -15.66 25.42
N ARG A 251 3.32 -15.80 24.24
CA ARG A 251 3.97 -16.33 23.04
C ARG A 251 4.59 -15.21 22.21
N LEU A 252 5.69 -15.54 21.53
CA LEU A 252 6.38 -14.61 20.62
C LEU A 252 5.78 -14.69 19.21
N HIS A 253 5.06 -13.64 18.81
CA HIS A 253 4.34 -13.56 17.54
C HIS A 253 5.25 -12.93 16.48
N HIS A 254 5.27 -13.48 15.26
CA HIS A 254 6.00 -12.86 14.17
C HIS A 254 5.19 -11.69 13.58
N VAL A 255 5.71 -10.47 13.74
CA VAL A 255 5.01 -9.23 13.37
C VAL A 255 5.54 -8.59 12.09
N GLY A 256 6.49 -9.22 11.41
CA GLY A 256 7.02 -8.74 10.13
C GLY A 256 8.54 -8.71 10.10
N VAL A 257 9.08 -7.88 9.21
CA VAL A 257 10.53 -7.79 8.98
C VAL A 257 11.02 -6.35 8.94
N ALA A 258 12.28 -6.14 9.33
CA ALA A 258 13.01 -4.90 9.07
C ALA A 258 14.08 -5.12 7.98
N ALA A 259 14.19 -4.17 7.03
CA ALA A 259 15.15 -4.27 5.94
C ALA A 259 15.66 -2.88 5.48
N SER A 260 16.15 -2.80 4.23
CA SER A 260 16.68 -1.58 3.61
C SER A 260 18.00 -1.06 4.20
N PHE A 261 18.80 -1.96 4.77
CA PHE A 261 20.15 -1.63 5.24
C PHE A 261 21.11 -1.35 4.06
N PRO A 262 22.03 -0.38 4.18
CA PRO A 262 23.17 -0.24 3.27
C PRO A 262 24.00 -1.53 3.21
N MET A 263 24.64 -1.82 2.07
CA MET A 263 25.38 -3.09 1.89
C MET A 263 26.45 -3.34 2.96
N ALA A 264 27.20 -2.31 3.37
CA ALA A 264 28.17 -2.41 4.46
C ALA A 264 27.50 -2.86 5.77
N ARG A 265 26.37 -2.23 6.14
CA ARG A 265 25.63 -2.57 7.34
C ARG A 265 25.06 -3.99 7.31
N ARG A 266 24.66 -4.49 6.15
CA ARG A 266 24.19 -5.87 5.98
C ARG A 266 25.27 -6.90 6.35
N ALA A 267 26.53 -6.62 6.01
CA ALA A 267 27.66 -7.48 6.34
C ALA A 267 28.01 -7.38 7.83
N GLU A 268 28.05 -6.16 8.39
CA GLU A 268 28.27 -5.95 9.84
C GLU A 268 27.24 -6.68 10.70
N LEU A 269 25.97 -6.65 10.29
CA LEU A 269 24.89 -7.32 11.03
C LEU A 269 25.08 -8.84 11.11
N VAL A 270 25.74 -9.48 10.14
CA VAL A 270 26.04 -10.92 10.23
C VAL A 270 26.97 -11.19 11.39
N GLU A 271 28.10 -10.49 11.46
CA GLU A 271 29.07 -10.65 12.55
C GLU A 271 28.48 -10.26 13.91
N GLU A 272 27.69 -9.19 13.94
CA GLU A 272 27.05 -8.69 15.15
C GLU A 272 25.98 -9.64 15.72
N LEU A 273 25.29 -10.39 14.86
CA LEU A 273 24.23 -11.32 15.25
C LEU A 273 24.72 -12.77 15.37
N LYS A 274 25.91 -13.08 14.86
CA LYS A 274 26.53 -14.42 14.94
C LYS A 274 26.52 -15.03 16.35
N PRO A 275 26.79 -14.29 17.44
CA PRO A 275 26.73 -14.87 18.79
C PRO A 275 25.33 -15.33 19.19
N LEU A 276 24.29 -14.77 18.58
CA LEU A 276 22.89 -15.06 18.88
C LEU A 276 22.31 -16.18 18.02
N VAL A 277 23.04 -16.69 17.02
CA VAL A 277 22.55 -17.79 16.19
C VAL A 277 22.18 -19.00 17.06
N ALA A 278 21.02 -19.58 16.77
CA ALA A 278 20.42 -20.69 17.51
C ALA A 278 20.14 -21.87 16.57
N GLU A 279 19.79 -23.01 17.14
CA GLU A 279 19.16 -24.09 16.39
C GLU A 279 17.65 -23.83 16.26
N LEU A 280 17.07 -24.12 15.09
CA LEU A 280 15.66 -23.85 14.84
C LEU A 280 14.75 -24.66 15.79
N SER A 281 15.15 -25.87 16.17
CA SER A 281 14.40 -26.74 17.09
C SER A 281 14.24 -26.15 18.49
N GLU A 282 15.17 -25.29 18.91
CA GLU A 282 15.15 -24.61 20.20
C GLU A 282 14.53 -23.20 20.12
N HIS A 283 14.26 -22.73 18.90
CA HIS A 283 13.70 -21.41 18.66
C HIS A 283 12.20 -21.38 18.99
N PRO A 284 11.64 -20.28 19.55
CA PRO A 284 10.19 -20.16 19.79
C PRO A 284 9.31 -20.42 18.57
N TRP A 285 9.87 -20.24 17.37
CA TRP A 285 9.21 -20.52 16.09
C TRP A 285 9.54 -21.88 15.46
N GLY A 286 10.33 -22.72 16.12
CA GLY A 286 10.83 -23.99 15.59
C GLY A 286 9.71 -24.95 15.17
N HIS A 287 8.83 -25.28 16.12
CA HIS A 287 7.69 -26.19 15.91
C HIS A 287 6.74 -25.74 14.78
N TRP A 288 6.66 -24.44 14.51
CA TRP A 288 5.86 -23.89 13.42
C TRP A 288 6.60 -23.86 12.08
N ALA A 289 7.91 -23.61 12.08
CA ALA A 289 8.73 -23.61 10.87
C ALA A 289 8.83 -25.02 10.26
N GLU A 290 8.90 -26.06 11.09
CA GLU A 290 8.85 -27.47 10.67
C GLU A 290 7.51 -27.81 9.98
N GLN A 291 6.38 -27.33 10.51
CA GLN A 291 5.06 -27.51 9.88
C GLN A 291 4.92 -26.74 8.56
N ALA A 292 5.41 -25.50 8.50
CA ALA A 292 5.38 -24.68 7.29
C ALA A 292 6.25 -25.29 6.16
N ALA A 293 7.42 -25.84 6.51
CA ALA A 293 8.27 -26.58 5.58
C ALA A 293 7.56 -27.83 5.02
N ALA A 294 6.74 -28.51 5.84
CA ALA A 294 5.95 -29.66 5.40
C ALA A 294 4.76 -29.31 4.48
N THR A 295 4.40 -28.02 4.33
CA THR A 295 3.29 -27.54 3.49
C THR A 295 3.74 -26.78 2.22
N ILE A 296 5.05 -26.72 1.94
CA ILE A 296 5.60 -26.10 0.73
C ILE A 296 4.97 -26.73 -0.52
N GLY A 297 4.37 -25.90 -1.38
CA GLY A 297 3.72 -26.33 -2.63
C GLY A 297 2.22 -26.62 -2.54
N GLN A 298 1.61 -26.54 -1.35
CA GLN A 298 0.15 -26.59 -1.20
C GLN A 298 -0.47 -25.19 -1.29
N PRO A 299 -1.70 -25.05 -1.82
CA PRO A 299 -2.38 -23.76 -1.82
C PRO A 299 -2.59 -23.30 -0.39
N ALA A 300 -2.13 -22.09 -0.08
CA ALA A 300 -2.35 -21.47 1.22
C ALA A 300 -3.87 -21.48 1.52
N ALA A 301 -4.27 -22.09 2.64
CA ALA A 301 -5.56 -21.75 3.22
C ALA A 301 -5.59 -20.23 3.37
N GLY A 302 -6.70 -19.59 2.96
CA GLY A 302 -6.90 -18.16 3.22
C GLY A 302 -6.65 -17.86 4.71
N PRO A 303 -6.31 -16.62 5.08
CA PRO A 303 -6.05 -16.30 6.48
C PRO A 303 -7.25 -16.80 7.31
N SER A 304 -7.01 -17.78 8.17
CA SER A 304 -7.98 -18.14 9.20
C SER A 304 -8.26 -16.84 9.95
N ARG A 305 -9.53 -16.46 10.10
CA ARG A 305 -9.91 -15.34 10.98
C ARG A 305 -9.30 -15.64 12.36
N GLY A 306 -8.30 -14.85 12.77
CA GLY A 306 -7.59 -15.03 14.03
C GLY A 306 -6.46 -16.07 14.05
N GLY A 307 -5.97 -16.55 12.90
CA GLY A 307 -4.85 -17.50 12.83
C GLY A 307 -3.49 -16.83 12.65
N GLN A 308 -2.60 -17.05 13.61
CA GLN A 308 -1.22 -16.54 13.66
C GLN A 308 -0.40 -16.92 12.41
N ARG A 309 0.20 -15.93 11.73
CA ARG A 309 1.07 -16.16 10.57
C ARG A 309 2.53 -16.33 10.99
N VAL A 310 3.16 -17.39 10.52
CA VAL A 310 4.52 -17.78 10.89
C VAL A 310 5.54 -17.25 9.88
N PRO A 311 6.78 -16.94 10.30
CA PRO A 311 7.83 -16.63 9.35
C PRO A 311 8.12 -17.88 8.51
N GLY A 312 8.02 -17.74 7.18
CA GLY A 312 8.07 -18.91 6.29
C GLY A 312 6.72 -19.28 5.67
N ALA A 313 5.61 -18.77 6.21
CA ALA A 313 4.29 -19.02 5.65
C ALA A 313 4.19 -18.51 4.20
N VAL A 314 3.98 -19.44 3.27
CA VAL A 314 3.87 -19.16 1.85
C VAL A 314 2.49 -18.55 1.59
N SER A 315 2.46 -17.36 0.99
CA SER A 315 1.22 -16.76 0.47
C SER A 315 1.08 -17.04 -1.03
N ARG A 316 -0.14 -16.91 -1.58
CA ARG A 316 -0.39 -17.03 -3.03
C ARG A 316 0.51 -16.12 -3.89
N TRP A 317 1.04 -15.04 -3.32
CA TRP A 317 1.91 -14.08 -3.97
C TRP A 317 3.41 -14.44 -3.95
N ASN A 318 3.82 -15.34 -3.05
CA ASN A 318 5.23 -15.72 -2.84
C ASN A 318 5.45 -17.25 -2.93
N ALA A 319 4.57 -17.97 -3.63
CA ALA A 319 4.57 -19.43 -3.75
C ALA A 319 5.90 -20.07 -4.17
N LYS A 320 6.80 -19.29 -4.81
CA LYS A 320 8.10 -19.74 -5.33
C LYS A 320 9.32 -19.19 -4.56
N LYS A 321 9.12 -18.44 -3.47
CA LYS A 321 10.24 -17.85 -2.71
C LYS A 321 10.72 -18.81 -1.62
N ASP A 322 12.04 -18.97 -1.53
CA ASP A 322 12.64 -19.52 -0.32
C ASP A 322 12.46 -18.50 0.82
N LEU A 323 11.77 -18.93 1.87
CA LEU A 323 11.45 -18.11 3.04
C LEU A 323 12.21 -18.58 4.28
N SER A 324 13.16 -19.51 4.12
CA SER A 324 14.10 -19.93 5.15
C SER A 324 14.79 -18.73 5.80
N PHE A 325 15.16 -18.90 7.07
CA PHE A 325 15.83 -17.87 7.85
C PHE A 325 16.82 -18.51 8.79
N ILE A 326 17.83 -17.74 9.19
CA ILE A 326 18.80 -18.11 10.22
C ILE A 326 18.19 -17.67 11.55
N PRO A 327 17.81 -18.61 12.45
CA PRO A 327 17.19 -18.29 13.71
C PRO A 327 18.20 -17.66 14.68
N LEU A 328 17.71 -16.70 15.47
CA LEU A 328 18.49 -16.05 16.52
C LEU A 328 17.77 -16.26 17.85
N ARG A 329 18.52 -16.47 18.93
CA ARG A 329 17.97 -16.44 20.29
C ARG A 329 17.28 -15.08 20.49
N PRO A 330 16.03 -15.05 20.98
CA PRO A 330 15.20 -13.85 21.09
C PRO A 330 15.63 -12.96 22.26
N GLU A 331 16.91 -12.60 22.32
CA GLU A 331 17.53 -11.86 23.43
C GLU A 331 17.69 -10.38 23.10
N ARG A 332 17.63 -10.01 21.82
CA ARG A 332 17.98 -8.68 21.35
C ARG A 332 16.75 -7.87 20.98
N VAL A 333 16.65 -6.67 21.54
CA VAL A 333 15.57 -5.72 21.25
C VAL A 333 16.08 -4.57 20.38
N MET A 334 15.26 -4.17 19.41
CA MET A 334 15.47 -2.95 18.65
C MET A 334 14.18 -2.15 18.53
N GLU A 335 14.35 -0.83 18.43
CA GLU A 335 13.28 0.08 18.05
C GLU A 335 13.20 0.11 16.52
N VAL A 336 12.00 -0.10 15.99
CA VAL A 336 11.69 0.02 14.58
C VAL A 336 10.63 1.07 14.36
N ALA A 337 10.74 1.83 13.28
CA ALA A 337 9.63 2.62 12.77
C ALA A 337 8.75 1.79 11.84
N TYR A 338 7.45 1.89 12.02
CA TYR A 338 6.43 1.27 11.18
C TYR A 338 5.36 2.31 10.83
N ASP A 339 4.63 2.09 9.74
CA ASP A 339 3.57 3.00 9.31
C ASP A 339 2.19 2.55 9.78
N GLN A 340 1.82 1.30 9.50
CA GLN A 340 0.52 0.75 9.89
C GLN A 340 0.59 -0.73 10.31
N MET A 341 -0.36 -1.10 11.15
CA MET A 341 -0.67 -2.48 11.49
C MET A 341 -1.66 -3.07 10.48
N GLU A 342 -1.54 -4.36 10.22
CA GLU A 342 -2.46 -5.19 9.43
C GLU A 342 -2.85 -6.37 10.33
N GLY A 343 -3.97 -6.25 11.03
CA GLY A 343 -4.31 -7.19 12.10
C GLY A 343 -3.27 -7.14 13.24
N ASP A 344 -2.50 -8.21 13.41
CA ASP A 344 -1.50 -8.40 14.46
C ASP A 344 -0.04 -8.23 13.99
N ARG A 345 0.20 -7.69 12.79
CA ARG A 345 1.54 -7.49 12.21
C ARG A 345 1.74 -6.09 11.63
N PHE A 346 2.98 -5.71 11.37
CA PHE A 346 3.28 -4.56 10.52
C PHE A 346 2.91 -4.86 9.07
N ARG A 347 2.18 -3.94 8.44
CA ARG A 347 1.76 -4.05 7.04
C ARG A 347 2.95 -4.04 6.10
N HIS A 348 3.79 -3.01 6.23
CA HIS A 348 5.00 -2.80 5.43
C HIS A 348 6.26 -3.23 6.18
N THR A 349 7.37 -3.30 5.43
CA THR A 349 8.69 -3.52 6.02
C THR A 349 9.01 -2.39 6.99
N ALA A 350 9.32 -2.73 8.24
CA ALA A 350 9.70 -1.77 9.25
C ALA A 350 11.14 -1.26 9.02
N HIS A 351 11.44 -0.10 9.59
CA HIS A 351 12.75 0.55 9.46
C HIS A 351 13.48 0.56 10.79
N PHE A 352 14.67 -0.02 10.84
CA PHE A 352 15.53 0.03 12.03
C PHE A 352 15.80 1.48 12.45
N ARG A 353 15.60 1.78 13.74
CA ARG A 353 15.97 3.07 14.36
C ARG A 353 17.23 2.92 15.19
N ARG A 354 17.18 2.05 16.20
CA ARG A 354 18.30 1.84 17.12
C ARG A 354 18.14 0.53 17.89
N TRP A 355 19.26 0.02 18.41
CA TRP A 355 19.22 -1.03 19.43
C TRP A 355 18.69 -0.49 20.76
N ARG A 356 17.99 -1.34 21.51
CA ARG A 356 17.40 -1.02 22.81
C ARG A 356 17.95 -1.94 23.90
N PRO A 357 19.24 -1.78 24.28
CA PRO A 357 19.83 -2.59 25.36
C PRO A 357 19.19 -2.32 26.73
N ASP A 358 18.40 -1.25 26.83
CA ASP A 358 17.62 -0.85 28.00
C ASP A 358 16.27 -1.61 28.12
N ARG A 359 15.92 -2.46 27.16
CA ARG A 359 14.64 -3.19 27.12
C ARG A 359 14.88 -4.69 27.17
N THR A 360 13.98 -5.41 27.86
CA THR A 360 13.96 -6.87 27.83
C THR A 360 13.02 -7.37 26.72
N PRO A 361 13.29 -8.53 26.11
CA PRO A 361 12.42 -9.11 25.09
C PRO A 361 10.94 -9.19 25.52
N GLU A 362 10.68 -9.62 26.76
CA GLU A 362 9.34 -9.81 27.31
C GLU A 362 8.57 -8.49 27.48
N SER A 363 9.28 -7.35 27.53
CA SER A 363 8.67 -6.02 27.59
C SER A 363 8.16 -5.52 26.23
N CYS A 364 8.46 -6.25 25.15
CA CYS A 364 8.03 -5.92 23.79
C CYS A 364 6.66 -6.54 23.50
N THR A 365 5.59 -5.91 23.97
CA THR A 365 4.20 -6.42 23.86
C THR A 365 3.37 -5.60 22.86
N TYR A 366 2.14 -6.04 22.57
CA TYR A 366 1.20 -5.30 21.74
C TYR A 366 0.65 -4.02 22.40
N GLU A 367 0.75 -3.87 23.72
CA GLU A 367 0.25 -2.69 24.45
C GLU A 367 0.97 -1.39 24.06
N GLN A 368 2.21 -1.50 23.60
CA GLN A 368 2.98 -0.34 23.13
C GLN A 368 2.47 0.22 21.79
N LEU A 369 1.68 -0.55 21.04
CA LEU A 369 1.25 -0.18 19.71
C LEU A 369 0.04 0.75 19.84
N GLU A 370 0.21 1.99 19.37
CA GLU A 370 -0.90 2.93 19.25
C GLU A 370 -1.98 2.37 18.33
N ARG A 371 -3.22 2.32 18.82
CA ARG A 371 -4.41 2.02 18.00
C ARG A 371 -5.13 3.33 17.70
N PRO A 372 -5.22 3.77 16.43
CA PRO A 372 -5.93 4.98 16.10
C PRO A 372 -7.41 4.87 16.42
N VAL A 373 -8.02 5.96 16.91
CA VAL A 373 -9.46 6.06 17.17
C VAL A 373 -10.20 6.00 15.84
N SER A 374 -11.16 5.09 15.68
CA SER A 374 -11.94 4.92 14.45
C SER A 374 -12.67 6.21 14.03
N TYR A 375 -12.61 6.57 12.75
CA TYR A 375 -13.30 7.71 12.15
C TYR A 375 -14.11 7.25 10.93
N ASN A 376 -15.23 7.90 10.62
CA ASN A 376 -16.11 7.47 9.53
C ASN A 376 -15.68 8.07 8.19
N LEU A 377 -15.43 7.21 7.20
CA LEU A 377 -15.07 7.60 5.84
C LEU A 377 -16.09 8.52 5.16
N ASP A 378 -17.40 8.30 5.37
CA ASP A 378 -18.43 9.13 4.75
C ASP A 378 -18.36 10.59 5.25
N ASP A 379 -17.97 10.80 6.51
CA ASP A 379 -17.80 12.14 7.09
C ASP A 379 -16.57 12.85 6.50
N ILE A 380 -15.56 12.10 6.03
CA ILE A 380 -14.40 12.64 5.31
C ILE A 380 -14.81 13.10 3.91
N LEU A 381 -15.59 12.27 3.22
CA LEU A 381 -16.02 12.50 1.84
C LEU A 381 -17.23 13.45 1.71
N ALA A 382 -17.83 13.87 2.83
CA ALA A 382 -18.93 14.84 2.86
C ALA A 382 -18.45 16.29 3.10
N ARG A 383 -17.15 16.50 3.36
CA ARG A 383 -16.55 17.81 3.68
C ARG A 383 -16.13 18.62 2.47
#